data_AF-A0A7C1UC97-F1
#
_entry.id   AF-A0A7C1UC97-F1
#
_cell.length_a   1.000
_cell.length_b   1.000
_cell.length_c   1.000
_cell.angle_alpha   90.00
_cell.angle_beta   90.00
_cell.angle_gamma   90.00
#
_symmetry.space_group_name_H-M   'P 1'
#
loop_
_entity.id
_entity.type
_entity.pdbx_description
1 polymer ?
#
loop_
_entity_poly.entity_id
_entity_poly.type
_entity_poly.pdbx_seq_one_letter_code
_entity_poly.pdbx_strand_id
1 'polypeptide(L)'
;MSAPFNDDWTSSLFASQDPVAIDSVGVDFLQAEDAIRKHSCRPGTDDYLHEAALAENPPSGTFYDPDHSGNVKRLASLGVHEHWNNPTDKKYSRNLGTGKGIELVAVTSANRAKQSIIAPGAKVKKLADGFKFTEGPAVDARGNVFFTDQPNNRIHIWSTDGKLSIFRHDNPGRSNGLYFDRHGNLLACADLDNELWQIDMRGNVKVLVKGYKGKKLNGPNDLWPDPKGGIYFTDPFYKREYWNRGPMEQDGKHVYYLKPGYEELIRVTDDLVTPNGIIGAPDGKRLYVADLGDKKTYVYDINPDATLSNKTLFCSMGSDGMTIDNEGNVYLTGRGVTVFNSAGEQIEHIPIDARWTANVCFGGADRHTLFITAQESLFALRMRVKGVQ
;
A
#
# COMPACT_ATOMS: atom_id res chain seq x y z
N MET A 1 20.58 -26.14 13.02
CA MET A 1 20.98 -25.64 11.69
C MET A 1 19.69 -25.35 10.94
N SER A 2 19.32 -24.09 10.78
CA SER A 2 18.28 -23.74 9.80
C SER A 2 18.92 -23.81 8.42
N ALA A 3 18.24 -24.40 7.44
CA ALA A 3 18.66 -24.27 6.05
C ALA A 3 18.75 -22.77 5.71
N PRO A 4 19.76 -22.32 4.94
CA PRO A 4 19.66 -21.01 4.33
C PRO A 4 18.35 -20.95 3.51
N PHE A 5 17.66 -19.81 3.58
CA PHE A 5 16.45 -19.47 2.80
C PHE A 5 15.08 -19.98 3.27
N ASN A 6 14.94 -20.62 4.45
CA ASN A 6 13.63 -20.90 5.09
C ASN A 6 12.53 -21.45 4.13
N ASP A 7 12.87 -22.34 3.19
CA ASP A 7 11.95 -22.91 2.19
C ASP A 7 11.27 -21.89 1.25
N ASP A 8 11.86 -20.70 1.04
CA ASP A 8 11.33 -19.66 0.17
C ASP A 8 12.16 -19.47 -1.12
N TRP A 9 11.52 -19.08 -2.22
CA TRP A 9 12.21 -18.83 -3.49
C TRP A 9 12.98 -17.50 -3.42
N THR A 10 14.31 -17.55 -3.46
CA THR A 10 15.10 -16.32 -3.56
C THR A 10 15.15 -15.80 -4.99
N SER A 11 14.77 -14.54 -5.19
CA SER A 11 15.19 -13.76 -6.36
C SER A 11 16.50 -13.05 -6.01
N SER A 12 17.60 -13.78 -6.04
CA SER A 12 18.94 -13.21 -5.83
C SER A 12 19.43 -12.58 -7.12
N LEU A 13 19.88 -11.31 -7.06
CA LEU A 13 20.56 -10.65 -8.17
C LEU A 13 22.07 -10.66 -7.89
N PHE A 14 22.82 -11.34 -8.76
CA PHE A 14 24.27 -11.28 -8.76
C PHE A 14 24.72 -10.29 -9.84
N ALA A 15 25.52 -9.31 -9.45
CA ALA A 15 26.09 -8.34 -10.37
C ALA A 15 27.56 -8.14 -10.02
N SER A 16 28.44 -8.44 -10.98
CA SER A 16 29.87 -8.18 -10.90
C SER A 16 30.33 -7.66 -12.26
N GLN A 17 31.29 -6.75 -12.27
CA GLN A 17 32.03 -6.42 -13.49
C GLN A 17 33.15 -7.43 -13.77
N ASP A 18 33.44 -8.31 -12.81
CA ASP A 18 34.34 -9.45 -12.95
C ASP A 18 33.53 -10.76 -13.09
N PRO A 19 33.59 -11.44 -14.25
CA PRO A 19 32.87 -12.69 -14.49
C PRO A 19 33.40 -13.89 -13.68
N VAL A 20 34.67 -13.89 -13.25
CA VAL A 20 35.23 -14.96 -12.41
C VAL A 20 34.74 -14.82 -10.98
N ALA A 21 34.62 -13.58 -10.48
CA ALA A 21 34.07 -13.31 -9.16
C ALA A 21 32.60 -13.78 -9.01
N ILE A 22 31.77 -13.55 -10.05
CA ILE A 22 30.36 -13.97 -10.02
C ILE A 22 30.22 -15.50 -10.10
N ASP A 23 31.03 -16.17 -10.91
CA ASP A 23 31.04 -17.63 -11.01
C ASP A 23 31.54 -18.27 -9.71
N SER A 24 32.58 -17.70 -9.08
CA SER A 24 33.09 -18.11 -7.75
C SER A 24 32.01 -18.05 -6.68
N VAL A 25 31.31 -16.92 -6.56
CA VAL A 25 30.22 -16.77 -5.60
C VAL A 25 29.09 -17.75 -5.89
N GLY A 26 28.73 -17.94 -7.16
CA GLY A 26 27.72 -18.91 -7.57
C GLY A 26 28.07 -20.35 -7.16
N VAL A 27 29.33 -20.74 -7.34
CA VAL A 27 29.83 -22.06 -6.93
C VAL A 27 29.79 -22.23 -5.40
N ASP A 28 30.20 -21.22 -4.63
CA ASP A 28 30.15 -21.27 -3.15
C ASP A 28 28.70 -21.49 -2.64
N PHE A 29 27.71 -20.84 -3.27
CA PHE A 29 26.29 -21.08 -2.95
C PHE A 29 25.89 -22.52 -3.27
N LEU A 30 26.19 -23.02 -4.47
CA LEU A 30 25.86 -24.39 -4.87
C LEU A 30 26.54 -25.46 -4.01
N GLN A 31 27.78 -25.21 -3.57
CA GLN A 31 28.53 -26.11 -2.68
C GLN A 31 27.93 -26.17 -1.26
N ALA A 32 27.31 -25.09 -0.79
CA ALA A 32 26.70 -25.03 0.53
C ALA A 32 25.27 -25.57 0.60
N GLU A 33 24.62 -25.80 -0.55
CA GLU A 33 23.30 -26.43 -0.62
C GLU A 33 23.44 -27.95 -0.66
N ASP A 34 23.30 -28.61 0.50
CA ASP A 34 23.45 -30.07 0.65
C ASP A 34 22.57 -30.89 -0.31
N ALA A 35 21.39 -30.37 -0.67
CA ALA A 35 20.46 -31.00 -1.61
C ALA A 35 20.98 -31.04 -3.06
N ILE A 36 21.83 -30.08 -3.44
CA ILE A 36 22.29 -29.83 -4.82
C ILE A 36 23.75 -30.27 -5.00
N ARG A 37 24.50 -30.36 -3.90
CA ARG A 37 25.92 -30.77 -3.85
C ARG A 37 26.22 -32.08 -4.58
N LYS A 38 25.32 -33.07 -4.50
CA LYS A 38 25.47 -34.39 -5.17
C LYS A 38 25.42 -34.34 -6.70
N HIS A 39 24.86 -33.28 -7.28
CA HIS A 39 24.62 -33.18 -8.73
C HIS A 39 25.44 -32.09 -9.43
N SER A 40 26.05 -31.18 -8.67
CA SER A 40 26.54 -29.89 -9.21
C SER A 40 28.04 -29.65 -9.04
N CYS A 41 28.71 -30.44 -8.20
CA CYS A 41 30.11 -30.21 -7.83
C CYS A 41 30.97 -31.36 -8.35
N ARG A 42 31.58 -31.20 -9.54
CA ARG A 42 32.64 -32.11 -9.98
C ARG A 42 33.94 -31.73 -9.26
N PRO A 43 34.75 -32.70 -8.81
CA PRO A 43 36.09 -32.41 -8.31
C PRO A 43 36.89 -31.59 -9.35
N GLY A 44 37.52 -30.49 -8.94
CA GLY A 44 38.36 -29.64 -9.79
C GLY A 44 37.68 -28.41 -10.41
N THR A 45 36.39 -28.16 -10.15
CA THR A 45 35.75 -26.89 -10.59
C THR A 45 36.44 -25.66 -9.99
N ASP A 46 36.86 -25.75 -8.73
CA ASP A 46 37.57 -24.65 -8.04
C ASP A 46 38.96 -24.42 -8.63
N ASP A 47 39.59 -25.47 -9.19
CA ASP A 47 40.88 -25.33 -9.89
C ASP A 47 40.70 -24.46 -11.13
N TYR A 48 39.64 -24.67 -11.93
CA TYR A 48 39.36 -23.83 -13.09
C TYR A 48 39.14 -22.35 -12.74
N LEU A 49 38.40 -22.07 -11.66
CA LEU A 49 38.17 -20.70 -11.21
C LEU A 49 39.45 -20.05 -10.69
N HIS A 50 40.27 -20.81 -9.96
CA HIS A 50 41.57 -20.35 -9.47
C HIS A 50 42.57 -20.09 -10.61
N GLU A 51 42.54 -20.93 -11.66
CA GLU A 51 43.29 -20.74 -12.91
C GLU A 51 42.84 -19.47 -13.66
N ALA A 52 41.52 -19.26 -13.80
CA ALA A 52 40.96 -18.09 -14.48
C ALA A 52 41.19 -16.79 -13.70
N ALA A 53 41.08 -16.82 -12.38
CA ALA A 53 41.29 -15.67 -11.50
C ALA A 53 42.75 -15.20 -11.45
N LEU A 54 43.70 -16.08 -11.79
CA LEU A 54 45.12 -15.77 -11.85
C LEU A 54 45.63 -15.88 -13.29
N ALA A 55 44.86 -15.45 -14.29
CA ALA A 55 45.22 -15.58 -15.71
C ALA A 55 46.61 -15.00 -16.09
N GLU A 56 47.12 -14.05 -15.29
CA GLU A 56 48.46 -13.50 -15.44
C GLU A 56 49.59 -14.40 -14.91
N ASN A 57 49.29 -15.25 -13.94
CA ASN A 57 50.22 -16.22 -13.35
C ASN A 57 49.48 -17.42 -12.75
N PRO A 58 48.88 -18.28 -13.60
CA PRO A 58 48.05 -19.36 -13.10
C PRO A 58 48.90 -20.48 -12.48
N PRO A 59 48.39 -21.19 -11.45
CA PRO A 59 49.13 -22.26 -10.77
C PRO A 59 49.61 -23.39 -11.69
N SER A 60 48.84 -23.75 -12.72
CA SER A 60 49.20 -24.77 -13.70
C SER A 60 50.31 -24.34 -14.66
N GLY A 61 50.60 -23.04 -14.74
CA GLY A 61 51.47 -22.45 -15.75
C GLY A 61 50.84 -22.35 -17.15
N THR A 62 49.54 -22.64 -17.29
CA THR A 62 48.80 -22.50 -18.55
C THR A 62 48.82 -21.06 -19.05
N PHE A 63 48.87 -20.85 -20.36
CA PHE A 63 48.80 -19.52 -20.96
C PHE A 63 47.89 -19.52 -22.19
N TYR A 64 47.29 -18.37 -22.46
CA TYR A 64 46.43 -18.18 -23.62
C TYR A 64 47.29 -17.83 -24.85
N ASP A 65 47.36 -18.75 -25.82
CA ASP A 65 48.03 -18.57 -27.12
C ASP A 65 47.08 -18.99 -28.25
N PRO A 66 46.06 -18.17 -28.59
CA PRO A 66 45.03 -18.56 -29.55
C PRO A 66 45.61 -18.76 -30.96
N ASP A 67 46.70 -18.06 -31.28
CA ASP A 67 47.30 -18.05 -32.61
C ASP A 67 48.53 -18.97 -32.73
N HIS A 68 48.87 -19.70 -31.66
CA HIS A 68 50.05 -20.59 -31.58
C HIS A 68 51.35 -19.89 -32.02
N SER A 69 51.43 -18.58 -31.78
CA SER A 69 52.47 -17.72 -32.34
C SER A 69 53.69 -17.60 -31.43
N GLY A 70 53.67 -18.26 -30.26
CA GLY A 70 54.70 -18.13 -29.22
C GLY A 70 54.67 -16.78 -28.51
N ASN A 71 53.74 -15.88 -28.88
CA ASN A 71 53.48 -14.64 -28.17
C ASN A 71 52.58 -14.91 -26.97
N VAL A 72 53.20 -15.20 -25.83
CA VAL A 72 52.49 -15.44 -24.56
C VAL A 72 51.83 -14.14 -24.08
N LYS A 73 50.59 -13.88 -24.51
CA LYS A 73 49.81 -12.77 -23.97
C LYS A 73 49.16 -13.24 -22.67
N ARG A 74 49.80 -12.89 -21.56
CA ARG A 74 49.20 -13.08 -20.23
C ARG A 74 48.04 -12.11 -20.10
N LEU A 75 46.81 -12.64 -20.10
CA LEU A 75 45.63 -11.85 -19.80
C LEU A 75 45.78 -11.35 -18.36
N ALA A 76 45.70 -10.04 -18.14
CA ALA A 76 45.63 -9.52 -16.79
C ALA A 76 44.34 -10.06 -16.14
N SER A 77 44.46 -10.57 -14.92
CA SER A 77 43.27 -10.87 -14.14
C SER A 77 42.47 -9.58 -13.96
N LEU A 78 41.15 -9.64 -14.13
CA LEU A 78 40.27 -8.52 -13.76
C LEU A 78 40.12 -8.40 -12.23
N GLY A 79 40.65 -9.37 -11.50
CA GLY A 79 40.87 -9.31 -10.07
C GLY A 79 39.68 -9.81 -9.25
N VAL A 80 40.04 -10.70 -8.32
CA VAL A 80 39.27 -11.18 -7.17
C VAL A 80 38.49 -12.48 -7.42
N HIS A 81 39.13 -13.59 -7.03
CA HIS A 81 38.43 -14.79 -6.58
C HIS A 81 38.17 -14.66 -5.09
N GLU A 82 36.94 -14.89 -4.65
CA GLU A 82 36.55 -14.64 -3.27
C GLU A 82 35.75 -15.81 -2.72
N HIS A 83 36.27 -16.37 -1.63
CA HIS A 83 35.53 -17.29 -0.79
C HIS A 83 35.12 -16.61 0.50
N TRP A 84 34.04 -17.09 1.11
CA TRP A 84 33.77 -16.71 2.49
C TRP A 84 34.88 -17.17 3.45
N ASN A 85 35.01 -16.45 4.56
CA ASN A 85 36.04 -16.71 5.57
C ASN A 85 35.95 -18.11 6.22
N ASN A 86 34.74 -18.64 6.43
CA ASN A 86 34.48 -19.98 6.98
C ASN A 86 33.00 -20.39 6.78
N PRO A 87 32.65 -21.69 6.87
CA PRO A 87 31.28 -22.17 6.61
C PRO A 87 30.22 -21.72 7.63
N THR A 88 30.63 -21.19 8.79
CA THR A 88 29.73 -20.74 9.85
C THR A 88 29.36 -19.27 9.66
N ASP A 89 30.37 -18.40 9.53
CA ASP A 89 30.18 -16.94 9.49
C ASP A 89 29.88 -16.42 8.09
N LYS A 90 30.33 -17.13 7.04
CA LYS A 90 30.03 -16.84 5.64
C LYS A 90 30.31 -15.38 5.22
N LYS A 91 31.36 -14.76 5.76
CA LYS A 91 31.71 -13.35 5.51
C LYS A 91 32.65 -13.22 4.30
N TYR A 92 32.27 -12.37 3.36
CA TYR A 92 33.12 -11.91 2.27
C TYR A 92 34.09 -10.81 2.75
N SER A 93 35.17 -10.58 2.01
CA SER A 93 36.31 -9.73 2.34
C SER A 93 35.97 -8.32 2.78
N ARG A 94 34.91 -7.69 2.23
CA ARG A 94 34.45 -6.38 2.70
C ARG A 94 33.74 -6.47 4.05
N ASN A 95 32.99 -7.56 4.28
CA ASN A 95 32.36 -7.85 5.57
C ASN A 95 33.38 -8.25 6.66
N LEU A 96 34.64 -8.49 6.29
CA LEU A 96 35.78 -8.65 7.22
C LEU A 96 36.43 -7.32 7.64
N GLY A 97 35.95 -6.18 7.13
CA GLY A 97 36.46 -4.86 7.51
C GLY A 97 37.77 -4.45 6.83
N THR A 98 38.16 -5.14 5.76
CA THR A 98 39.42 -4.86 5.03
C THR A 98 39.34 -3.63 4.11
N GLY A 99 38.12 -3.11 3.86
CA GLY A 99 37.87 -1.92 3.06
C GLY A 99 37.91 -2.12 1.53
N LYS A 100 38.23 -3.32 1.04
CA LYS A 100 38.28 -3.70 -0.39
C LYS A 100 37.59 -5.07 -0.60
N GLY A 101 37.12 -5.35 -1.82
CA GLY A 101 36.50 -6.62 -2.21
C GLY A 101 34.96 -6.66 -2.15
N ILE A 102 34.37 -7.86 -2.16
CA ILE A 102 32.92 -8.08 -2.31
C ILE A 102 32.20 -7.99 -0.95
N GLU A 103 30.97 -7.49 -0.98
CA GLU A 103 30.08 -7.40 0.18
C GLU A 103 28.82 -8.22 -0.06
N LEU A 104 28.49 -9.10 0.87
CA LEU A 104 27.15 -9.69 0.93
C LEU A 104 26.23 -8.72 1.68
N VAL A 105 25.25 -8.17 0.96
CA VAL A 105 24.21 -7.31 1.55
C VAL A 105 22.95 -8.15 1.78
N ALA A 106 22.66 -8.47 3.04
CA ALA A 106 21.39 -9.07 3.41
C ALA A 106 20.29 -8.00 3.41
N VAL A 107 19.25 -8.16 2.60
CA VAL A 107 18.05 -7.32 2.69
C VAL A 107 17.19 -7.83 3.85
N THR A 108 17.38 -7.26 5.03
CA THR A 108 16.58 -7.59 6.22
C THR A 108 15.28 -6.78 6.26
N SER A 109 14.30 -7.22 7.05
CA SER A 109 13.08 -6.45 7.36
C SER A 109 13.41 -5.07 7.94
N ALA A 110 14.49 -4.97 8.72
CA ALA A 110 15.01 -3.70 9.23
C ALA A 110 15.59 -2.80 8.12
N ASN A 111 16.13 -3.37 7.03
CA ASN A 111 16.57 -2.61 5.85
C ASN A 111 15.39 -2.11 5.01
N ARG A 112 14.25 -2.82 5.00
CA ARG A 112 12.99 -2.29 4.42
C ARG A 112 12.43 -1.12 5.23
N ALA A 113 12.44 -1.21 6.56
CA ALA A 113 11.90 -0.18 7.44
C ALA A 113 12.59 1.20 7.33
N LYS A 114 13.79 1.27 6.73
CA LYS A 114 14.53 2.52 6.51
C LYS A 114 14.24 3.21 5.18
N GLN A 115 13.48 2.59 4.27
CA GLN A 115 13.14 3.22 3.00
C GLN A 115 11.79 3.94 3.14
N SER A 116 11.77 5.22 2.77
CA SER A 116 10.50 5.97 2.69
C SER A 116 9.52 5.23 1.79
N ILE A 117 8.24 5.31 2.17
CA ILE A 117 7.12 4.82 1.38
C ILE A 117 6.81 5.74 0.17
N ILE A 118 7.38 6.95 0.15
CA ILE A 118 7.30 7.89 -0.97
C ILE A 118 8.33 7.48 -2.03
N ALA A 119 7.96 7.57 -3.31
CA ALA A 119 8.91 7.24 -4.37
C ALA A 119 10.10 8.21 -4.40
N PRO A 120 11.33 7.76 -4.70
CA PRO A 120 12.51 8.62 -4.73
C PRO A 120 12.31 9.87 -5.59
N GLY A 121 12.56 11.05 -5.01
CA GLY A 121 12.42 12.34 -5.69
C GLY A 121 10.98 12.79 -5.99
N ALA A 122 9.97 12.03 -5.60
CA ALA A 122 8.58 12.42 -5.78
C ALA A 122 8.23 13.64 -4.92
N LYS A 123 7.39 14.50 -5.47
CA LYS A 123 6.85 15.69 -4.80
C LYS A 123 5.34 15.70 -4.96
N VAL A 124 4.66 16.24 -3.96
CA VAL A 124 3.22 16.47 -4.01
C VAL A 124 2.93 17.43 -5.16
N LYS A 125 1.95 17.09 -5.99
CA LYS A 125 1.48 17.91 -7.10
C LYS A 125 0.01 18.24 -6.87
N LYS A 126 -0.35 19.52 -6.95
CA LYS A 126 -1.75 19.93 -7.09
C LYS A 126 -2.18 19.64 -8.53
N LEU A 127 -3.23 18.85 -8.69
CA LEU A 127 -3.75 18.40 -9.99
C LEU A 127 -4.88 19.29 -10.49
N ALA A 128 -5.77 19.70 -9.57
CA ALA A 128 -6.92 20.53 -9.87
C ALA A 128 -7.34 21.33 -8.64
N ASP A 129 -7.99 22.46 -8.87
CA ASP A 129 -8.60 23.32 -7.85
C ASP A 129 -9.92 23.94 -8.36
N GLY A 130 -10.52 24.82 -7.55
CA GLY A 130 -11.81 25.48 -7.86
C GLY A 130 -13.04 24.73 -7.35
N PHE A 131 -12.84 23.72 -6.49
CA PHE A 131 -13.91 23.00 -5.81
C PHE A 131 -14.37 23.76 -4.56
N LYS A 132 -15.52 23.38 -3.98
CA LYS A 132 -15.96 23.96 -2.70
C LYS A 132 -15.48 23.14 -1.51
N PHE A 133 -15.57 21.81 -1.59
CA PHE A 133 -14.97 20.89 -0.62
C PHE A 133 -14.87 19.49 -1.22
N THR A 134 -13.64 19.06 -1.51
CA THR A 134 -13.35 17.75 -2.09
C THR A 134 -13.33 16.65 -1.03
N GLU A 135 -13.97 15.51 -1.30
CA GLU A 135 -14.06 14.36 -0.40
C GLU A 135 -14.09 13.02 -1.16
N GLY A 136 -14.07 11.92 -0.42
CA GLY A 136 -14.39 10.56 -0.85
C GLY A 136 -13.74 10.13 -2.16
N PRO A 137 -12.41 10.18 -2.31
CA PRO A 137 -11.77 9.70 -3.52
C PRO A 137 -11.87 8.16 -3.60
N ALA A 138 -12.33 7.63 -4.73
CA ALA A 138 -12.47 6.20 -4.99
C ALA A 138 -11.93 5.86 -6.37
N VAL A 139 -11.21 4.75 -6.47
CA VAL A 139 -10.53 4.39 -7.70
C VAL A 139 -11.24 3.25 -8.46
N ASP A 140 -11.50 3.43 -9.75
CA ASP A 140 -12.10 2.37 -10.59
C ASP A 140 -11.06 1.30 -10.95
N ALA A 141 -11.48 0.19 -11.58
CA ALA A 141 -10.59 -0.90 -11.99
C ALA A 141 -9.46 -0.48 -12.95
N ARG A 142 -9.64 0.63 -13.69
CA ARG A 142 -8.65 1.17 -14.64
C ARG A 142 -7.67 2.14 -13.99
N GLY A 143 -7.89 2.51 -12.72
CA GLY A 143 -7.04 3.45 -12.00
C GLY A 143 -7.51 4.91 -12.08
N ASN A 144 -8.69 5.18 -12.65
CA ASN A 144 -9.29 6.52 -12.62
C ASN A 144 -9.83 6.82 -11.23
N VAL A 145 -9.66 8.04 -10.74
CA VAL A 145 -10.08 8.44 -9.40
C VAL A 145 -11.32 9.32 -9.46
N PHE A 146 -12.41 8.83 -8.90
CA PHE A 146 -13.64 9.55 -8.68
C PHE A 146 -13.56 10.26 -7.34
N PHE A 147 -14.12 11.46 -7.20
CA PHE A 147 -14.15 12.16 -5.92
C PHE A 147 -15.32 13.14 -5.89
N THR A 148 -15.77 13.50 -4.70
CA THR A 148 -16.94 14.37 -4.52
C THR A 148 -16.50 15.83 -4.38
N ASP A 149 -17.32 16.74 -4.88
CA ASP A 149 -17.34 18.15 -4.47
C ASP A 149 -18.70 18.40 -3.80
N GLN A 150 -18.78 18.00 -2.52
CA GLN A 150 -20.04 17.78 -1.81
C GLN A 150 -20.93 19.03 -1.79
N PRO A 151 -20.43 20.24 -1.46
CA PRO A 151 -21.28 21.42 -1.42
C PRO A 151 -21.78 21.85 -2.81
N ASN A 152 -21.03 21.57 -3.87
CA ASN A 152 -21.45 21.82 -5.26
C ASN A 152 -22.32 20.70 -5.83
N ASN A 153 -22.56 19.62 -5.07
CA ASN A 153 -23.37 18.47 -5.47
C ASN A 153 -22.87 17.83 -6.77
N ARG A 154 -21.58 17.49 -6.83
CA ARG A 154 -20.93 16.89 -8.02
C ARG A 154 -20.04 15.71 -7.64
N ILE A 155 -19.91 14.76 -8.56
CA ILE A 155 -18.87 13.72 -8.55
C ILE A 155 -17.98 13.95 -9.78
N HIS A 156 -16.69 14.14 -9.55
CA HIS A 156 -15.65 14.35 -10.54
C HIS A 156 -14.89 13.05 -10.83
N ILE A 157 -14.15 13.03 -11.95
CA ILE A 157 -13.19 11.97 -12.29
C ILE A 157 -11.87 12.63 -12.66
N TRP A 158 -10.79 12.17 -12.03
CA TRP A 158 -9.44 12.31 -12.54
C TRP A 158 -9.03 11.03 -13.26
N SER A 159 -8.87 11.14 -14.57
CA SER A 159 -8.55 10.00 -15.45
C SER A 159 -7.07 9.66 -15.44
N THR A 160 -6.74 8.43 -15.82
CA THR A 160 -5.35 7.94 -15.91
C THR A 160 -4.52 8.65 -16.99
N ASP A 161 -5.14 9.30 -17.98
CA ASP A 161 -4.48 10.18 -18.94
C ASP A 161 -4.35 11.64 -18.43
N GLY A 162 -4.68 11.90 -17.17
CA GLY A 162 -4.42 13.17 -16.50
C GLY A 162 -5.45 14.26 -16.78
N LYS A 163 -6.71 13.89 -17.05
CA LYS A 163 -7.79 14.85 -17.31
C LYS A 163 -8.84 14.83 -16.19
N LEU A 164 -9.28 16.03 -15.81
CA LEU A 164 -10.44 16.24 -14.97
C LEU A 164 -11.71 16.28 -15.82
N SER A 165 -12.73 15.52 -15.42
CA SER A 165 -14.08 15.60 -15.97
C SER A 165 -15.14 15.43 -14.86
N ILE A 166 -16.41 15.59 -15.21
CA ILE A 166 -17.53 15.35 -14.30
C ILE A 166 -18.12 13.96 -14.61
N PHE A 167 -18.24 13.10 -13.61
CA PHE A 167 -19.00 11.86 -13.71
C PHE A 167 -20.50 12.14 -13.62
N ARG A 168 -20.90 12.89 -12.60
CA ARG A 168 -22.31 13.15 -12.28
C ARG A 168 -22.49 14.56 -11.71
N HIS A 169 -23.47 15.27 -12.24
CA HIS A 169 -23.92 16.58 -11.73
C HIS A 169 -25.44 16.63 -11.52
N ASP A 170 -26.21 15.74 -12.17
CA ASP A 170 -27.65 15.63 -11.98
C ASP A 170 -27.96 14.84 -10.70
N ASN A 171 -28.07 15.57 -9.60
CA ASN A 171 -28.41 15.06 -8.27
C ASN A 171 -27.60 13.82 -7.83
N PRO A 172 -26.28 13.94 -7.56
CA PRO A 172 -25.49 12.88 -6.94
C PRO A 172 -25.72 12.73 -5.42
N GLY A 173 -26.87 13.18 -4.90
CA GLY A 173 -27.23 13.03 -3.49
C GLY A 173 -26.29 13.73 -2.51
N ARG A 174 -25.55 14.76 -2.95
CA ARG A 174 -24.46 15.41 -2.22
C ARG A 174 -23.53 14.38 -1.56
N SER A 175 -23.10 13.41 -2.36
CA SER A 175 -22.27 12.30 -1.87
C SER A 175 -21.03 12.80 -1.11
N ASN A 176 -20.64 12.04 -0.09
CA ASN A 176 -19.44 12.25 0.72
C ASN A 176 -18.37 11.21 0.35
N GLY A 177 -18.14 10.20 1.19
CA GLY A 177 -17.31 9.04 0.91
C GLY A 177 -17.82 8.24 -0.28
N LEU A 178 -16.88 7.74 -1.08
CA LEU A 178 -17.12 6.87 -2.23
C LEU A 178 -16.25 5.61 -2.12
N TYR A 179 -16.68 4.53 -2.74
CA TYR A 179 -15.85 3.34 -2.94
C TYR A 179 -16.35 2.53 -4.13
N PHE A 180 -15.50 1.80 -4.83
CA PHE A 180 -15.95 0.85 -5.86
C PHE A 180 -16.19 -0.54 -5.27
N ASP A 181 -17.34 -1.14 -5.57
CA ASP A 181 -17.55 -2.56 -5.28
C ASP A 181 -16.83 -3.45 -6.32
N ARG A 182 -16.77 -4.75 -6.04
CA ARG A 182 -16.12 -5.74 -6.92
C ARG A 182 -16.80 -5.91 -8.29
N HIS A 183 -18.02 -5.41 -8.44
CA HIS A 183 -18.77 -5.42 -9.70
C HIS A 183 -18.55 -4.14 -10.51
N GLY A 184 -17.76 -3.19 -10.01
CA GLY A 184 -17.48 -1.92 -10.65
C GLY A 184 -18.59 -0.89 -10.50
N ASN A 185 -19.50 -1.05 -9.53
CA ASN A 185 -20.43 0.01 -9.17
C ASN A 185 -19.79 0.95 -8.15
N LEU A 186 -20.11 2.22 -8.25
CA LEU A 186 -19.70 3.25 -7.30
C LEU A 186 -20.68 3.26 -6.13
N LEU A 187 -20.22 2.85 -4.96
CA LEU A 187 -20.92 3.02 -3.70
C LEU A 187 -20.72 4.44 -3.19
N ALA A 188 -21.77 5.05 -2.64
CA ALA A 188 -21.72 6.44 -2.20
C ALA A 188 -22.49 6.66 -0.90
N CYS A 189 -21.85 7.36 0.03
CA CYS A 189 -22.49 7.94 1.20
C CYS A 189 -23.27 9.20 0.79
N ALA A 190 -24.55 9.06 0.46
CA ALA A 190 -25.39 10.13 -0.09
C ALA A 190 -25.98 11.00 1.04
N ASP A 191 -25.29 12.10 1.36
CA ASP A 191 -25.56 12.95 2.51
C ASP A 191 -26.89 13.70 2.42
N LEU A 192 -27.37 14.06 1.22
CA LEU A 192 -28.58 14.89 1.03
C LEU A 192 -29.80 14.31 1.74
N ASP A 193 -30.03 13.01 1.53
CA ASP A 193 -31.14 12.26 2.14
C ASP A 193 -30.66 11.24 3.18
N ASN A 194 -29.37 11.27 3.55
CA ASN A 194 -28.75 10.39 4.55
C ASN A 194 -28.93 8.90 4.21
N GLU A 195 -28.59 8.57 2.98
CA GLU A 195 -28.77 7.25 2.41
C GLU A 195 -27.40 6.65 2.02
N LEU A 196 -27.38 5.33 1.84
CA LEU A 196 -26.27 4.64 1.18
C LEU A 196 -26.72 4.25 -0.22
N TRP A 197 -25.96 4.64 -1.24
CA TRP A 197 -26.31 4.42 -2.64
C TRP A 197 -25.33 3.46 -3.32
N GLN A 198 -25.82 2.79 -4.36
CA GLN A 198 -25.02 2.15 -5.41
C GLN A 198 -25.33 2.86 -6.72
N ILE A 199 -24.30 3.25 -7.45
CA ILE A 199 -24.38 3.97 -8.72
C ILE A 199 -23.67 3.14 -9.77
N ASP A 200 -24.37 2.72 -10.82
CA ASP A 200 -23.72 2.03 -11.92
C ASP A 200 -22.92 3.01 -12.81
N MET A 201 -22.08 2.49 -13.70
CA MET A 201 -21.27 3.32 -14.60
C MET A 201 -22.09 4.06 -15.68
N ARG A 202 -23.41 3.80 -15.79
CA ARG A 202 -24.34 4.57 -16.63
C ARG A 202 -25.00 5.71 -15.85
N GLY A 203 -24.77 5.79 -14.54
CA GLY A 203 -25.34 6.79 -13.64
C GLY A 203 -26.70 6.42 -13.07
N ASN A 204 -27.16 5.16 -13.18
CA ASN A 204 -28.38 4.72 -12.52
C ASN A 204 -28.12 4.57 -11.01
N VAL A 205 -29.06 5.04 -10.20
CA VAL A 205 -28.95 5.01 -8.73
C VAL A 205 -29.87 3.94 -8.16
N LYS A 206 -29.33 3.09 -7.30
CA LYS A 206 -30.07 2.20 -6.41
C LYS A 206 -29.80 2.64 -4.97
N VAL A 207 -30.86 2.98 -4.23
CA VAL A 207 -30.75 3.24 -2.79
C VAL A 207 -30.65 1.91 -2.06
N LEU A 208 -29.56 1.71 -1.31
CA LEU A 208 -29.30 0.51 -0.53
C LEU A 208 -29.84 0.64 0.89
N VAL A 209 -29.67 1.80 1.52
CA VAL A 209 -30.08 2.04 2.91
C VAL A 209 -30.72 3.41 3.04
N LYS A 210 -31.86 3.48 3.73
CA LYS A 210 -32.60 4.72 4.04
C LYS A 210 -32.62 5.09 5.52
N GLY A 211 -32.29 4.12 6.37
CA GLY A 211 -32.52 4.22 7.81
C GLY A 211 -32.17 2.94 8.53
N TYR A 212 -32.21 3.01 9.85
CA TYR A 212 -32.01 1.88 10.75
C TYR A 212 -33.12 1.88 11.80
N LYS A 213 -33.77 0.72 11.99
CA LYS A 213 -34.88 0.52 12.94
C LYS A 213 -35.99 1.57 12.85
N GLY A 214 -36.42 1.90 11.63
CA GLY A 214 -37.50 2.85 11.36
C GLY A 214 -37.12 4.32 11.52
N LYS A 215 -35.84 4.64 11.77
CA LYS A 215 -35.32 5.99 11.93
C LYS A 215 -34.31 6.32 10.83
N LYS A 216 -34.22 7.59 10.44
CA LYS A 216 -33.25 8.07 9.46
C LYS A 216 -31.82 7.89 9.97
N LEU A 217 -30.86 7.62 9.09
CA LEU A 217 -29.44 7.67 9.42
C LEU A 217 -29.02 9.12 9.74
N ASN A 218 -27.91 9.28 10.46
CA ASN A 218 -27.37 10.60 10.80
C ASN A 218 -26.75 11.30 9.61
N GLY A 219 -26.22 10.57 8.64
CA GLY A 219 -25.44 11.09 7.53
C GLY A 219 -24.24 10.16 7.33
N PRO A 220 -24.42 9.08 6.55
CA PRO A 220 -23.32 8.23 6.15
C PRO A 220 -22.15 9.09 5.65
N ASN A 221 -20.95 8.83 6.17
CA ASN A 221 -19.79 9.68 5.88
C ASN A 221 -18.78 8.95 5.00
N ASP A 222 -18.22 7.85 5.49
CA ASP A 222 -17.25 7.06 4.74
C ASP A 222 -17.60 5.56 4.82
N LEU A 223 -17.08 4.78 3.88
CA LEU A 223 -17.47 3.37 3.70
C LEU A 223 -16.33 2.49 3.20
N TRP A 224 -16.43 1.20 3.52
CA TRP A 224 -15.55 0.16 3.02
C TRP A 224 -16.35 -1.10 2.65
N PRO A 225 -16.40 -1.50 1.37
CA PRO A 225 -16.94 -2.79 0.96
C PRO A 225 -15.97 -3.91 1.36
N ASP A 226 -16.46 -4.88 2.11
CA ASP A 226 -15.62 -5.97 2.60
C ASP A 226 -15.41 -7.07 1.54
N PRO A 227 -14.43 -7.96 1.73
CA PRO A 227 -14.20 -9.08 0.80
C PRO A 227 -15.36 -10.07 0.66
N LYS A 228 -16.33 -10.06 1.58
CA LYS A 228 -17.50 -10.94 1.58
C LYS A 228 -18.69 -10.33 0.81
N GLY A 229 -18.59 -9.07 0.39
CA GLY A 229 -19.62 -8.37 -0.40
C GLY A 229 -20.61 -7.54 0.43
N GLY A 230 -20.36 -7.38 1.72
CA GLY A 230 -21.06 -6.41 2.57
C GLY A 230 -20.36 -5.06 2.59
N ILE A 231 -20.90 -4.10 3.35
CA ILE A 231 -20.40 -2.73 3.41
C ILE A 231 -20.37 -2.26 4.86
N TYR A 232 -19.18 -1.96 5.38
CA TYR A 232 -19.04 -1.19 6.61
C TYR A 232 -19.11 0.30 6.29
N PHE A 233 -19.79 1.09 7.11
CA PHE A 233 -19.82 2.54 6.95
C PHE A 233 -20.03 3.27 8.27
N THR A 234 -19.57 4.51 8.33
CA THR A 234 -19.71 5.38 9.48
C THR A 234 -20.90 6.32 9.32
N ASP A 235 -21.63 6.57 10.42
CA ASP A 235 -22.81 7.42 10.45
C ASP A 235 -22.69 8.53 11.51
N PRO A 236 -21.73 9.46 11.34
CA PRO A 236 -21.63 10.63 12.18
C PRO A 236 -22.79 11.60 11.94
N PHE A 237 -22.91 12.60 12.81
CA PHE A 237 -23.89 13.68 12.65
C PHE A 237 -23.18 15.02 12.40
N TYR A 238 -23.11 15.41 11.13
CA TYR A 238 -22.59 16.73 10.71
C TYR A 238 -23.72 17.56 10.12
N LYS A 239 -24.36 18.42 10.92
CA LYS A 239 -25.45 19.27 10.45
C LYS A 239 -25.03 20.09 9.23
N ARG A 240 -25.76 19.94 8.13
CA ARG A 240 -25.54 20.71 6.89
C ARG A 240 -26.59 21.81 6.73
N GLU A 241 -26.18 22.91 6.11
CA GLU A 241 -27.09 24.04 5.84
C GLU A 241 -28.20 23.69 4.84
N TYR A 242 -27.93 22.74 3.95
CA TYR A 242 -28.86 22.29 2.91
C TYR A 242 -29.82 21.18 3.38
N TRP A 243 -29.73 20.74 4.64
CA TRP A 243 -30.66 19.77 5.19
C TRP A 243 -31.96 20.45 5.62
N ASN A 244 -33.09 19.95 5.13
CA ASN A 244 -34.42 20.35 5.60
C ASN A 244 -35.04 19.25 6.48
N ARG A 245 -34.39 18.95 7.62
CA ARG A 245 -34.85 17.93 8.58
C ARG A 245 -34.61 18.32 10.04
N GLY A 246 -35.20 17.54 10.93
CA GLY A 246 -35.06 17.66 12.38
C GLY A 246 -33.68 17.27 12.92
N PRO A 247 -33.54 17.16 14.26
CA PRO A 247 -32.30 16.73 14.90
C PRO A 247 -31.95 15.27 14.55
N MET A 248 -30.79 14.83 15.04
CA MET A 248 -30.35 13.43 14.99
C MET A 248 -31.47 12.47 15.47
N GLU A 249 -31.84 11.49 14.65
CA GLU A 249 -32.90 10.52 15.00
C GLU A 249 -32.33 9.25 15.68
N GLN A 250 -31.15 8.81 15.24
CA GLN A 250 -30.43 7.74 15.90
C GLN A 250 -30.05 8.15 17.33
N ASP A 251 -29.92 7.17 18.20
CA ASP A 251 -29.54 7.34 19.62
C ASP A 251 -28.05 7.65 19.83
N GLY A 252 -27.27 7.79 18.76
CA GLY A 252 -25.83 8.06 18.79
C GLY A 252 -25.24 8.09 17.40
N LYS A 253 -23.91 8.22 17.33
CA LYS A 253 -23.12 8.18 16.10
C LYS A 253 -22.42 6.84 16.04
N HIS A 254 -22.74 6.06 15.02
CA HIS A 254 -22.46 4.62 15.02
C HIS A 254 -21.70 4.19 13.78
N VAL A 255 -21.18 2.97 13.83
CA VAL A 255 -20.70 2.24 12.64
C VAL A 255 -21.68 1.13 12.36
N TYR A 256 -22.02 0.95 11.10
CA TYR A 256 -22.93 -0.07 10.63
C TYR A 256 -22.26 -1.02 9.65
N TYR A 257 -22.83 -2.21 9.51
CA TYR A 257 -22.51 -3.15 8.44
C TYR A 257 -23.79 -3.55 7.71
N LEU A 258 -23.82 -3.31 6.40
CA LEU A 258 -24.84 -3.83 5.50
C LEU A 258 -24.37 -5.20 4.99
N LYS A 259 -25.09 -6.26 5.34
CA LYS A 259 -24.73 -7.63 4.96
C LYS A 259 -24.75 -7.83 3.44
N PRO A 260 -23.98 -8.82 2.91
CA PRO A 260 -24.05 -9.19 1.51
C PRO A 260 -25.49 -9.41 1.04
N GLY A 261 -25.80 -8.99 -0.19
CA GLY A 261 -27.18 -8.99 -0.71
C GLY A 261 -28.00 -7.74 -0.34
N TYR A 262 -27.50 -6.92 0.59
CA TYR A 262 -28.09 -5.63 0.99
C TYR A 262 -29.46 -5.74 1.69
N GLU A 263 -29.71 -6.86 2.37
CA GLU A 263 -31.01 -7.15 2.98
C GLU A 263 -31.07 -6.80 4.48
N GLU A 264 -29.93 -6.84 5.17
CA GLU A 264 -29.87 -6.66 6.61
C GLU A 264 -28.78 -5.66 6.99
N LEU A 265 -29.17 -4.63 7.74
CA LEU A 265 -28.26 -3.65 8.33
C LEU A 265 -28.12 -3.92 9.83
N ILE A 266 -26.87 -4.05 10.29
CA ILE A 266 -26.54 -4.22 11.71
C ILE A 266 -25.69 -3.06 12.21
N ARG A 267 -25.91 -2.63 13.46
CA ARG A 267 -25.00 -1.73 14.17
C ARG A 267 -23.84 -2.56 14.73
N VAL A 268 -22.60 -2.18 14.43
CA VAL A 268 -21.40 -2.95 14.83
C VAL A 268 -20.56 -2.26 15.91
N THR A 269 -20.76 -0.96 16.12
CA THR A 269 -20.20 -0.22 17.27
C THR A 269 -21.21 0.81 17.79
N ASP A 270 -21.13 1.14 19.08
CA ASP A 270 -21.91 2.21 19.72
C ASP A 270 -21.10 3.03 20.75
N ASP A 271 -19.79 2.84 20.80
CA ASP A 271 -18.89 3.39 21.83
C ASP A 271 -17.89 4.43 21.29
N LEU A 272 -18.18 5.02 20.13
CA LEU A 272 -17.37 6.06 19.48
C LEU A 272 -18.02 7.44 19.63
N VAL A 273 -17.20 8.49 19.75
CA VAL A 273 -17.65 9.88 19.93
C VAL A 273 -18.11 10.49 18.61
N THR A 274 -17.30 10.37 17.55
CA THR A 274 -17.64 10.76 16.17
C THR A 274 -16.87 9.88 15.17
N PRO A 275 -17.40 8.69 14.81
CA PRO A 275 -16.78 7.83 13.80
C PRO A 275 -16.72 8.55 12.45
N ASN A 276 -15.61 8.42 11.74
CA ASN A 276 -15.42 9.10 10.46
C ASN A 276 -14.79 8.17 9.41
N GLY A 277 -13.50 8.30 9.10
CA GLY A 277 -12.82 7.44 8.15
C GLY A 277 -12.83 5.97 8.57
N ILE A 278 -12.93 5.09 7.58
CA ILE A 278 -13.03 3.65 7.78
C ILE A 278 -12.31 2.91 6.65
N ILE A 279 -11.50 1.93 7.00
CA ILE A 279 -10.86 1.05 6.02
C ILE A 279 -10.64 -0.33 6.62
N GLY A 280 -10.88 -1.39 5.85
CA GLY A 280 -10.53 -2.74 6.26
C GLY A 280 -9.23 -3.22 5.64
N ALA A 281 -8.57 -4.16 6.31
CA ALA A 281 -7.44 -4.87 5.74
C ALA A 281 -7.89 -5.76 4.56
N PRO A 282 -7.06 -5.96 3.52
CA PRO A 282 -7.43 -6.73 2.32
C PRO A 282 -7.84 -8.18 2.59
N ASP A 283 -7.33 -8.76 3.67
CA ASP A 283 -7.67 -10.12 4.10
C ASP A 283 -9.06 -10.22 4.74
N GLY A 284 -9.73 -9.09 4.96
CA GLY A 284 -11.06 -9.02 5.55
C GLY A 284 -11.10 -9.35 7.05
N LYS A 285 -9.95 -9.34 7.74
CA LYS A 285 -9.85 -9.73 9.16
C LYS A 285 -9.85 -8.55 10.11
N ARG A 286 -9.43 -7.37 9.66
CA ARG A 286 -9.31 -6.17 10.49
C ARG A 286 -10.07 -5.00 9.90
N LEU A 287 -10.71 -4.22 10.78
CA LEU A 287 -11.35 -2.96 10.45
C LEU A 287 -10.70 -1.83 11.24
N TYR A 288 -10.29 -0.78 10.56
CA TYR A 288 -9.81 0.46 11.18
C TYR A 288 -10.92 1.50 11.11
N VAL A 289 -11.18 2.17 12.24
CA VAL A 289 -12.17 3.24 12.32
C VAL A 289 -11.56 4.42 13.07
N ALA A 290 -11.58 5.59 12.44
CA ALA A 290 -11.21 6.83 13.11
C ALA A 290 -12.37 7.36 13.94
N ASP A 291 -12.08 7.72 15.18
CA ASP A 291 -12.92 8.55 16.02
C ASP A 291 -12.37 9.98 16.02
N LEU A 292 -12.95 10.82 15.17
CA LEU A 292 -12.53 12.21 15.04
C LEU A 292 -12.80 13.00 16.33
N GLY A 293 -13.85 12.64 17.07
CA GLY A 293 -14.25 13.32 18.30
C GLY A 293 -13.30 13.02 19.47
N ASP A 294 -12.85 11.78 19.58
CA ASP A 294 -11.90 11.32 20.60
C ASP A 294 -10.43 11.50 20.17
N LYS A 295 -10.19 11.89 18.91
CA LYS A 295 -8.84 12.03 18.31
C LYS A 295 -8.04 10.74 18.39
N LYS A 296 -8.69 9.60 18.14
CA LYS A 296 -8.07 8.28 18.15
C LYS A 296 -8.51 7.50 16.93
N THR A 297 -7.69 6.53 16.53
CA THR A 297 -8.07 5.52 15.55
C THR A 297 -7.99 4.18 16.24
N TYR A 298 -9.04 3.38 16.09
CA TYR A 298 -9.15 2.05 16.66
C TYR A 298 -9.06 1.00 15.56
N VAL A 299 -8.55 -0.17 15.91
CA VAL A 299 -8.59 -1.38 15.08
C VAL A 299 -9.43 -2.44 15.79
N TYR A 300 -10.20 -3.19 14.99
CA TYR A 300 -11.10 -4.24 15.43
C TYR A 300 -10.81 -5.52 14.64
N ASP A 301 -11.03 -6.66 15.29
CA ASP A 301 -11.14 -7.94 14.60
C ASP A 301 -12.55 -8.08 14.02
N ILE A 302 -12.64 -8.53 12.76
CA ILE A 302 -13.89 -8.81 12.06
C ILE A 302 -14.26 -10.29 12.28
N ASN A 303 -15.38 -10.53 12.95
CA ASN A 303 -15.89 -11.87 13.20
C ASN A 303 -16.51 -12.50 11.94
N PRO A 304 -16.69 -13.84 11.91
CA PRO A 304 -17.35 -14.52 10.80
C PRO A 304 -18.73 -13.94 10.46
N ASP A 305 -19.49 -13.51 11.46
CA ASP A 305 -20.83 -12.90 11.36
C ASP A 305 -20.82 -11.38 11.11
N ALA A 306 -19.65 -10.81 10.83
CA ALA A 306 -19.38 -9.39 10.59
C ALA A 306 -19.48 -8.46 11.81
N THR A 307 -19.76 -8.98 13.00
CA THR A 307 -19.61 -8.21 14.24
C THR A 307 -18.13 -7.89 14.51
N LEU A 308 -17.88 -6.94 15.41
CA LEU A 308 -16.54 -6.48 15.75
C LEU A 308 -16.17 -6.89 17.18
N SER A 309 -14.92 -7.28 17.37
CA SER A 309 -14.35 -7.60 18.68
C SER A 309 -12.94 -7.04 18.84
N ASN A 310 -12.37 -7.16 20.05
CA ASN A 310 -10.97 -6.80 20.35
C ASN A 310 -10.60 -5.36 19.95
N LYS A 311 -11.50 -4.40 20.22
CA LYS A 311 -11.24 -2.97 20.03
C LYS A 311 -9.92 -2.59 20.70
N THR A 312 -8.94 -2.23 19.88
CA THR A 312 -7.61 -1.85 20.32
C THR A 312 -7.28 -0.46 19.81
N LEU A 313 -6.66 0.36 20.65
CA LEU A 313 -6.14 1.65 20.20
C LEU A 313 -5.02 1.40 19.18
N PHE A 314 -5.23 1.84 17.94
CA PHE A 314 -4.22 1.76 16.89
C PHE A 314 -3.24 2.93 17.00
N CYS A 315 -3.76 4.16 17.09
CA CYS A 315 -2.95 5.35 17.35
C CYS A 315 -3.77 6.48 17.99
N SER A 316 -3.09 7.37 18.72
CA SER A 316 -3.67 8.58 19.34
C SER A 316 -3.86 9.73 18.34
N MET A 317 -4.46 9.42 17.20
CA MET A 317 -4.80 10.36 16.14
C MET A 317 -6.14 9.97 15.52
N GLY A 318 -7.08 10.91 15.46
CA GLY A 318 -8.30 10.77 14.67
C GLY A 318 -8.01 11.08 13.20
N SER A 319 -8.96 10.78 12.33
CA SER A 319 -8.84 10.99 10.89
C SER A 319 -10.15 11.52 10.33
N ASP A 320 -10.05 12.26 9.22
CA ASP A 320 -11.21 12.49 8.39
C ASP A 320 -11.47 11.23 7.54
N GLY A 321 -10.91 11.09 6.35
CA GLY A 321 -10.82 9.83 5.61
C GLY A 321 -9.55 9.01 5.85
N MET A 322 -9.42 7.83 5.24
CA MET A 322 -8.22 6.99 5.35
C MET A 322 -8.08 5.97 4.21
N THR A 323 -6.87 5.44 4.01
CA THR A 323 -6.62 4.28 3.14
C THR A 323 -5.54 3.36 3.73
N ILE A 324 -5.32 2.20 3.12
CA ILE A 324 -4.25 1.26 3.46
C ILE A 324 -3.46 0.85 2.20
N ASP A 325 -2.17 0.53 2.35
CA ASP A 325 -1.32 0.03 1.26
C ASP A 325 -0.99 -1.47 1.36
N ASN A 326 -0.27 -1.97 0.36
CA ASN A 326 0.10 -3.39 0.23
C ASN A 326 1.13 -3.89 1.26
N GLU A 327 1.69 -3.01 2.07
CA GLU A 327 2.57 -3.35 3.19
C GLU A 327 1.83 -3.26 4.54
N GLY A 328 0.53 -2.91 4.51
CA GLY A 328 -0.30 -2.78 5.70
C GLY A 328 -0.14 -1.44 6.42
N ASN A 329 0.44 -0.42 5.77
CA ASN A 329 0.50 0.91 6.34
C ASN A 329 -0.84 1.63 6.15
N VAL A 330 -1.32 2.29 7.19
CA VAL A 330 -2.60 3.01 7.25
C VAL A 330 -2.35 4.52 7.17
N TYR A 331 -3.07 5.19 6.27
CA TYR A 331 -2.93 6.60 5.95
C TYR A 331 -4.09 7.37 6.56
N LEU A 332 -3.80 8.28 7.48
CA LEU A 332 -4.78 9.13 8.15
C LEU A 332 -4.68 10.57 7.64
N THR A 333 -5.80 11.24 7.47
CA THR A 333 -5.91 12.62 6.96
C THR A 333 -6.28 13.62 8.05
N GLY A 334 -6.04 14.90 7.76
CA GLY A 334 -6.33 16.02 8.63
C GLY A 334 -5.40 17.19 8.31
N ARG A 335 -4.32 17.38 9.07
CA ARG A 335 -3.27 18.36 8.74
C ARG A 335 -2.21 17.75 7.81
N GLY A 336 -2.58 17.44 6.57
CA GLY A 336 -1.78 16.61 5.67
C GLY A 336 -2.16 15.13 5.76
N VAL A 337 -1.26 14.24 5.36
CA VAL A 337 -1.44 12.79 5.46
C VAL A 337 -0.36 12.20 6.37
N THR A 338 -0.76 11.56 7.47
CA THR A 338 0.15 10.87 8.39
C THR A 338 0.02 9.37 8.19
N VAL A 339 1.14 8.66 8.07
CA VAL A 339 1.14 7.23 7.77
C VAL A 339 1.68 6.44 8.94
N PHE A 340 0.94 5.39 9.31
CA PHE A 340 1.26 4.49 10.40
C PHE A 340 1.50 3.08 9.87
N ASN A 341 2.52 2.40 10.36
CA ASN A 341 2.70 0.98 10.03
C ASN A 341 1.63 0.10 10.71
N SER A 342 1.65 -1.20 10.44
CA SER A 342 0.67 -2.15 11.01
C SER A 342 0.69 -2.26 12.53
N ALA A 343 1.74 -1.77 13.20
CA ALA A 343 1.88 -1.71 14.66
C ALA A 343 1.35 -0.40 15.27
N GLY A 344 0.88 0.55 14.46
CA GLY A 344 0.39 1.85 14.92
C GLY A 344 1.50 2.88 15.16
N GLU A 345 2.71 2.63 14.66
CA GLU A 345 3.83 3.56 14.75
C GLU A 345 3.82 4.49 13.55
N GLN A 346 3.94 5.80 13.77
CA GLN A 346 4.05 6.77 12.70
C GLN A 346 5.38 6.58 11.95
N ILE A 347 5.31 6.38 10.63
CA ILE A 347 6.47 6.15 9.77
C ILE A 347 6.71 7.27 8.75
N GLU A 348 5.69 8.08 8.46
CA GLU A 348 5.79 9.16 7.47
C GLU A 348 4.78 10.27 7.76
N HIS A 349 5.09 11.48 7.31
CA HIS A 349 4.12 12.58 7.26
C HIS A 349 4.28 13.39 5.97
N ILE A 350 3.22 13.44 5.18
CA ILE A 350 3.17 14.13 3.89
C ILE A 350 2.46 15.48 4.08
N PRO A 351 3.19 16.60 4.06
CA PRO A 351 2.58 17.92 4.13
C PRO A 351 1.83 18.22 2.84
N ILE A 352 0.61 18.75 2.97
CA ILE A 352 -0.23 19.21 1.86
C ILE A 352 -0.48 20.70 2.06
N ASP A 353 -0.32 21.47 0.99
CA ASP A 353 -0.57 22.91 0.98
C ASP A 353 -2.08 23.20 0.95
N ALA A 354 -2.75 22.85 2.05
CA ALA A 354 -4.16 23.08 2.30
C ALA A 354 -4.41 23.08 3.81
N ARG A 355 -5.39 23.87 4.26
CA ARG A 355 -5.73 23.94 5.71
C ARG A 355 -6.24 22.62 6.30
N TRP A 356 -6.76 21.72 5.45
CA TRP A 356 -7.27 20.40 5.83
C TRP A 356 -7.17 19.45 4.65
N THR A 357 -6.80 18.21 4.92
CA THR A 357 -6.87 17.09 4.01
C THR A 357 -8.06 16.25 4.44
N ALA A 358 -9.03 16.11 3.55
CA ALA A 358 -10.30 15.48 3.83
C ALA A 358 -10.15 13.96 3.69
N ASN A 359 -9.67 13.47 2.55
CA ASN A 359 -9.60 12.03 2.31
C ASN A 359 -8.49 11.66 1.31
N VAL A 360 -8.25 10.36 1.13
CA VAL A 360 -7.12 9.85 0.38
C VAL A 360 -7.41 8.46 -0.18
N CYS A 361 -6.97 8.17 -1.41
CA CYS A 361 -6.98 6.81 -1.95
C CYS A 361 -5.78 6.57 -2.88
N PHE A 362 -5.46 5.31 -3.13
CA PHE A 362 -4.46 4.95 -4.14
C PHE A 362 -5.12 4.80 -5.50
N GLY A 363 -4.50 5.30 -6.56
CA GLY A 363 -4.95 5.13 -7.93
C GLY A 363 -3.85 5.26 -8.96
N GLY A 364 -4.24 5.62 -10.18
CA GLY A 364 -3.39 5.48 -11.37
C GLY A 364 -3.38 4.04 -11.86
N ALA A 365 -2.98 3.84 -13.12
CA ALA A 365 -3.03 2.53 -13.79
C ALA A 365 -2.24 1.42 -13.05
N ASP A 366 -1.22 1.80 -12.27
CA ASP A 366 -0.37 0.90 -11.50
C ASP A 366 -0.59 0.96 -9.98
N ARG A 367 -1.60 1.71 -9.51
CA ARG A 367 -1.97 1.87 -8.09
C ARG A 367 -0.90 2.46 -7.18
N HIS A 368 0.15 3.06 -7.73
CA HIS A 368 1.26 3.62 -6.97
C HIS A 368 1.14 5.15 -6.80
N THR A 369 0.01 5.76 -7.17
CA THR A 369 -0.22 7.19 -6.98
C THR A 369 -1.22 7.41 -5.85
N LEU A 370 -0.82 8.10 -4.80
CA LEU A 370 -1.70 8.53 -3.71
C LEU A 370 -2.43 9.79 -4.15
N PHE A 371 -3.75 9.73 -4.29
CA PHE A 371 -4.63 10.86 -4.57
C PHE A 371 -5.22 11.39 -3.28
N ILE A 372 -5.24 12.71 -3.13
CA ILE A 372 -5.52 13.38 -1.87
C ILE A 372 -6.54 14.48 -2.13
N THR A 373 -7.71 14.38 -1.51
CA THR A 373 -8.72 15.44 -1.52
C THR A 373 -8.47 16.36 -0.34
N ALA A 374 -8.27 17.65 -0.60
CA ALA A 374 -7.91 18.61 0.43
C ALA A 374 -8.54 19.97 0.14
N GLN A 375 -9.66 20.24 0.84
CA GLN A 375 -10.41 21.48 0.73
C GLN A 375 -10.88 21.74 -0.70
N GLU A 376 -10.33 22.75 -1.36
CA GLU A 376 -10.78 23.21 -2.68
C GLU A 376 -9.95 22.58 -3.81
N SER A 377 -9.20 21.50 -3.53
CA SER A 377 -8.17 20.98 -4.42
C SER A 377 -8.02 19.46 -4.36
N LEU A 378 -7.57 18.89 -5.49
CA LEU A 378 -7.09 17.53 -5.61
C LEU A 378 -5.57 17.53 -5.77
N PHE A 379 -4.87 16.72 -5.00
CA PHE A 379 -3.43 16.52 -5.08
C PHE A 379 -3.10 15.06 -5.43
N ALA A 380 -1.87 14.84 -5.90
CA ALA A 380 -1.31 13.52 -6.07
C ALA A 380 0.16 13.45 -5.65
N LEU A 381 0.58 12.28 -5.16
CA LEU A 381 1.96 11.95 -4.83
C LEU A 381 2.30 10.55 -5.31
N ARG A 382 3.46 10.39 -5.94
CA ARG A 382 3.97 9.08 -6.35
C ARG A 382 4.56 8.34 -5.15
N MET A 383 4.11 7.12 -4.93
CA MET A 383 4.50 6.26 -3.82
C MET A 383 5.34 5.08 -4.32
N ARG A 384 6.20 4.54 -3.45
CA ARG A 384 6.91 3.28 -3.65
C ARG A 384 5.98 2.09 -3.48
N VAL A 385 5.10 2.17 -2.50
CA VAL A 385 4.04 1.19 -2.21
C VAL A 385 2.85 1.38 -3.15
N LYS A 386 1.96 0.38 -3.21
CA LYS A 386 0.74 0.41 -4.01
C LYS A 386 -0.50 0.23 -3.15
N GLY A 387 -1.62 0.75 -3.64
CA GLY A 387 -2.94 0.47 -3.09
C GLY A 387 -3.33 -1.01 -3.18
N VAL A 388 -4.29 -1.37 -2.35
CA VAL A 388 -4.86 -2.73 -2.24
C VAL A 388 -6.29 -2.85 -2.77
N GLN A 389 -6.84 -1.74 -3.25
CA GLN A 389 -8.16 -1.63 -3.88
C GLN A 389 -8.16 -2.18 -5.31
#